data_AF-A0A7J3L143-F1
#
_entry.id   AF-A0A7J3L143-F1
#
_cell.length_a   1.000
_cell.length_b   1.000
_cell.length_c   1.000
_cell.angle_alpha   90.00
_cell.angle_beta   90.00
_cell.angle_gamma   90.00
#
_symmetry.space_group_name_H-M   'P 1'
#
loop_
_entity.id
_entity.type
_entity.pdbx_description
1 polymer ?
#
loop_
_entity_poly.entity_id
_entity_poly.type
_entity_poly.pdbx_seq_one_letter_code
_entity_poly.pdbx_strand_id
1 'polypeptide(L)' 'MSPDKDDIQYLALSLKLGTPLWSNDNRLKQQLRVKIVSTKELIEILK' A
#
# COMPACT_ATOMS: atom_id res chain seq x y z
N MET A 1 -6.07 -3.43 -17.27
CA MET A 1 -6.04 -3.99 -15.90
C MET A 1 -6.50 -2.91 -14.94
N SER A 2 -7.76 -2.96 -14.55
CA SER A 2 -8.35 -2.02 -13.59
C SER A 2 -7.73 -2.24 -12.20
N PRO A 3 -7.44 -1.19 -11.41
CA PRO A 3 -7.31 -1.36 -9.97
C PRO A 3 -8.66 -1.87 -9.48
N ASP A 4 -8.68 -2.96 -8.73
CA ASP A 4 -9.91 -3.42 -8.10
C ASP A 4 -10.48 -2.27 -7.27
N LYS A 5 -11.80 -2.02 -7.38
CA LYS A 5 -12.44 -0.84 -6.79
C LYS A 5 -12.18 -0.74 -5.28
N ASP A 6 -11.94 -1.88 -4.65
CA ASP A 6 -11.66 -1.99 -3.23
C ASP A 6 -10.25 -1.49 -2.84
N ASP A 7 -9.28 -1.46 -3.76
CA ASP A 7 -7.94 -0.94 -3.46
C ASP A 7 -7.90 0.60 -3.46
N ILE A 8 -8.80 1.23 -4.22
CA ILE A 8 -8.84 2.68 -4.41
C ILE A 8 -9.07 3.41 -3.09
N GLN A 9 -9.96 2.88 -2.24
CA GLN A 9 -10.26 3.50 -0.94
C GLN A 9 -9.06 3.45 0.01
N TYR A 10 -8.30 2.34 0.05
CA TYR A 10 -7.11 2.23 0.90
C TYR A 10 -5.97 3.11 0.37
N LEU A 11 -5.81 3.21 -0.95
CA LEU A 11 -4.86 4.13 -1.55
C LEU A 11 -5.23 5.59 -1.27
N ALA A 12 -6.50 5.96 -1.41
CA ALA A 12 -6.98 7.31 -1.11
C ALA A 12 -6.80 7.66 0.38
N LEU A 13 -7.08 6.71 1.27
CA LEU A 13 -6.93 6.88 2.71
C LEU A 13 -5.45 7.04 3.10
N SER A 14 -4.57 6.20 2.57
CA SER A 14 -3.12 6.30 2.81
C SER A 14 -2.52 7.59 2.25
N LEU A 15 -2.97 8.04 1.07
CA LEU A 15 -2.61 9.36 0.54
C LEU A 15 -3.08 10.50 1.44
N LYS A 16 -4.32 10.42 1.95
CA LYS A 16 -4.90 11.45 2.83
C LYS A 16 -4.20 11.51 4.19
N LEU A 17 -3.84 10.36 4.75
CA LEU A 17 -3.18 10.25 6.05
C LEU A 17 -1.65 10.36 5.96
N GLY A 18 -1.07 10.27 4.76
CA GLY A 18 0.38 10.21 4.56
C GLY A 18 1.02 8.93 5.13
N THR A 19 0.24 7.87 5.31
CA THR A 19 0.70 6.62 5.94
C THR A 19 1.13 5.60 4.88
N PRO A 20 2.04 4.67 5.21
CA PRO A 20 2.33 3.55 4.33
C PRO A 20 1.09 2.68 4.10
N LEU A 21 0.91 2.22 2.88
CA LEU A 21 -0.14 1.25 2.55
C LEU A 21 0.42 -0.16 2.72
N TRP A 22 -0.25 -1.01 3.49
CA TRP A 22 0.11 -2.41 3.57
C TRP A 22 -0.54 -3.19 2.42
N SER A 23 0.27 -3.73 1.52
CA SER A 23 -0.19 -4.61 0.44
C SER A 23 0.94 -5.50 -0.05
N ASN A 24 0.61 -6.76 -0.36
CA ASN A 24 1.53 -7.70 -1.01
C ASN A 24 1.48 -7.61 -2.53
N ASP A 25 0.63 -6.76 -3.10
CA ASP A 25 0.52 -6.63 -4.55
C ASP A 25 1.71 -5.83 -5.12
N ASN A 26 2.51 -6.52 -5.94
CA ASN A 26 3.68 -5.94 -6.58
C ASN A 26 3.31 -4.87 -7.61
N ARG A 27 2.07 -4.87 -8.12
CA ARG A 27 1.60 -3.83 -9.06
C ARG A 27 1.44 -2.49 -8.38
N LEU A 28 0.97 -2.51 -7.12
CA LEU A 28 0.86 -1.32 -6.31
C LEU A 28 2.26 -0.79 -5.95
N LYS A 29 3.26 -1.64 -5.72
CA LYS A 29 4.65 -1.20 -5.42
C LYS A 29 5.31 -0.37 -6.53
N GLN A 30 4.78 -0.39 -7.75
CA GLN A 30 5.31 0.42 -8.86
C GLN A 30 4.93 1.91 -8.77
N GLN A 31 3.90 2.27 -8.00
CA GLN A 31 3.58 3.69 -7.79
C GLN A 31 4.42 4.28 -6.66
N LEU A 32 4.97 5.48 -6.88
CA LEU A 32 5.86 6.18 -5.95
C LEU A 32 5.15 7.17 -5.02
N ARG A 33 3.82 7.30 -5.12
CA ARG A 33 3.04 8.29 -4.36
C ARG A 33 2.80 7.87 -2.92
N VAL A 34 2.71 6.57 -2.66
CA VAL A 34 2.53 5.99 -1.31
C VAL A 34 3.53 4.88 -1.11
N LYS A 35 4.24 4.91 0.03
CA LYS A 35 5.12 3.82 0.45
C LYS A 35 4.29 2.56 0.68
N ILE A 36 4.59 1.50 -0.05
CA ILE A 36 3.91 0.21 0.14
C ILE A 36 4.80 -0.72 0.91
N VAL A 37 4.27 -1.24 2.01
CA VAL A 37 4.93 -2.24 2.85
C VAL A 37 4.27 -3.59 2.60
N SER A 38 5.09 -4.61 2.37
CA SER A 38 4.63 -6.00 2.33
C SER A 38 4.45 -6.57 3.73
N THR A 39 3.82 -7.73 3.83
CA THR A 39 3.67 -8.44 5.12
C THR A 39 5.01 -8.75 5.76
N LYS A 40 6.03 -9.10 4.97
CA LYS A 40 7.39 -9.35 5.48
C LYS A 40 8.00 -8.10 6.09
N GLU A 41 7.94 -6.98 5.37
CA GLU A 41 8.44 -5.68 5.84
C GLU A 41 7.67 -5.21 7.08
N LEU A 42 6.35 -5.42 7.12
CA LEU A 42 5.53 -5.06 8.28
C LEU A 42 5.92 -5.87 9.53
N ILE A 43 6.19 -7.17 9.38
CA ILE A 43 6.66 -8.01 10.48
C ILE A 43 8.05 -7.59 10.96
N GLU A 44 8.93 -7.16 10.05
CA GLU A 44 10.25 -6.62 10.42
C GLU A 44 10.14 -5.28 11.18
N ILE A 45 9.17 -4.44 10.84
CA ILE A 45 8.91 -3.16 11.55
C ILE A 45 8.32 -3.40 12.95
N LEU A 46 7.50 -4.44 13.12
CA LEU A 46 6.83 -4.76 14.39
C LEU A 46 7.67 -5.62 15.34
N LYS A 47 8.84 -6.08 14.90
CA LYS A 47 9.83 -6.80 15.72
C LYS A 47 10.64 -5.83 16.58
#